data_AF-A0A2D6P8H3-F1
#
_entry.id   AF-A0A2D6P8H3-F1
#
_cell.length_a   1.000
_cell.length_b   1.000
_cell.length_c   1.000
_cell.angle_alpha   90.00
_cell.angle_beta   90.00
_cell.angle_gamma   90.00
#
_symmetry.space_group_name_H-M   'P 1'
#
loop_
_entity.id
_entity.type
_entity.pdbx_description
1 polymer ?
#
loop_
_entity_poly.entity_id
_entity_poly.type
_entity_poly.pdbx_seq_one_letter_code
_entity_poly.pdbx_strand_id
1 'polypeptide(L)'
;MMGFLKPHVTNQGLLDNTPGDPDGYVTRDGMWAAIPWAGKRKGFAIIHNGRQVHDVKTYKQALAYIKKQSKIKTTSSLEEFL
;
A
#
# COMPACT_ATOMS: atom_id res chain seq x y z
N MET A 1 -38.79 1.41 6.49
CA MET A 1 -38.01 0.39 5.76
C MET A 1 -36.74 1.05 5.25
N MET A 2 -35.56 0.53 5.58
CA MET A 2 -34.29 1.06 5.09
C MET A 2 -34.02 0.43 3.72
N GLY A 3 -34.05 1.24 2.65
CA GLY A 3 -33.80 0.77 1.29
C GLY A 3 -32.38 0.23 1.12
N PHE A 4 -32.17 -0.56 0.07
CA PHE A 4 -30.85 -1.09 -0.30
C PHE A 4 -29.85 0.07 -0.46
N LEU A 5 -28.93 0.21 0.50
CA LEU A 5 -27.83 1.15 0.42
C LEU A 5 -26.83 0.61 -0.61
N LYS A 6 -26.64 1.35 -1.71
CA LYS A 6 -25.57 1.04 -2.66
C LYS A 6 -24.24 1.01 -1.89
N PRO A 7 -23.32 0.08 -2.19
CA PRO A 7 -21.97 0.13 -1.64
C PRO A 7 -21.40 1.53 -1.87
N HIS A 8 -20.90 2.18 -0.82
CA HIS A 8 -20.20 3.45 -0.96
C HIS A 8 -18.86 3.16 -1.64
N VAL A 9 -18.85 3.18 -2.97
CA VAL A 9 -17.65 3.14 -3.78
C VAL A 9 -17.23 4.60 -3.92
N THR A 10 -16.12 5.00 -3.28
CA THR A 10 -15.46 6.27 -3.58
C THR A 10 -15.24 6.31 -5.09
N ASN A 11 -15.74 7.35 -5.75
CA ASN A 11 -15.67 7.50 -7.21
C ASN A 11 -14.20 7.53 -7.70
N GLN A 12 -13.57 6.36 -7.86
CA GLN A 12 -12.18 6.19 -8.31
C GLN A 12 -11.91 6.73 -9.72
N GLY A 13 -12.93 7.21 -10.43
CA GLY A 13 -12.84 7.82 -11.76
C GLY A 13 -12.39 9.29 -11.80
N LEU A 14 -12.33 9.98 -10.66
CA LEU A 14 -11.66 11.29 -10.54
C LEU A 14 -10.32 11.03 -9.87
N LEU A 15 -9.34 10.57 -10.67
CA LEU A 15 -7.98 10.25 -10.25
C LEU A 15 -7.40 11.35 -9.36
N ASP A 16 -7.55 11.21 -8.04
CA ASP A 16 -6.77 12.00 -7.11
C ASP A 16 -5.32 11.54 -7.28
N ASN A 17 -4.49 12.41 -7.83
CA ASN A 17 -3.06 12.14 -7.95
C ASN A 17 -2.36 12.18 -6.59
N THR A 18 -3.10 12.55 -5.54
CA THR A 18 -2.66 12.54 -4.16
C THR A 18 -3.01 11.19 -3.54
N PRO A 19 -2.05 10.27 -3.39
CA PRO A 19 -2.31 9.01 -2.69
C PRO A 19 -2.67 9.28 -1.22
N GLY A 20 -3.89 8.90 -0.83
CA GLY A 20 -4.48 9.19 0.47
C GLY A 20 -5.06 7.97 1.17
N ASP A 21 -5.03 7.99 2.50
CA ASP A 21 -5.77 7.09 3.40
C ASP A 21 -7.28 7.21 3.09
N PRO A 22 -8.03 6.12 2.78
CA PRO A 22 -7.78 4.70 3.07
C PRO A 22 -7.38 3.81 1.89
N ASP A 23 -7.16 4.36 0.70
CA ASP A 23 -7.06 3.57 -0.54
C ASP A 23 -5.68 2.93 -0.79
N GLY A 24 -4.67 3.29 0.01
CA GLY A 24 -3.31 2.75 -0.06
C GLY A 24 -2.29 3.73 -0.63
N TYR A 25 -1.07 3.24 -0.91
CA TYR A 25 0.02 4.04 -1.47
C TYR A 25 0.82 3.21 -2.46
N VAL A 26 1.23 3.80 -3.58
CA VAL A 26 2.17 3.18 -4.53
C VAL A 26 3.23 4.22 -4.90
N THR A 27 4.49 3.81 -4.94
CA THR A 27 5.58 4.71 -5.37
C THR A 27 5.54 4.93 -6.88
N ARG A 28 6.06 6.07 -7.36
CA ARG A 28 6.03 6.44 -8.79
C ARG A 28 6.73 5.43 -9.72
N ASP A 29 7.75 4.76 -9.21
CA ASP A 29 8.49 3.69 -9.91
C ASP A 29 7.75 2.34 -9.90
N GLY A 30 6.65 2.22 -9.16
CA GLY A 30 5.87 1.00 -9.02
C GLY A 30 6.53 -0.12 -8.19
N MET A 31 7.69 0.13 -7.57
CA MET A 31 8.42 -0.91 -6.83
C MET A 31 7.85 -1.17 -5.43
N TRP A 32 7.25 -0.16 -4.80
CA TRP A 32 6.70 -0.24 -3.46
C TRP A 32 5.20 0.05 -3.44
N ALA A 33 4.46 -0.73 -2.65
CA ALA A 33 3.05 -0.50 -2.40
C ALA A 33 2.69 -0.73 -0.92
N ALA A 34 1.81 0.11 -0.37
CA ALA A 34 1.09 -0.12 0.87
C ALA A 34 -0.38 -0.40 0.51
N ILE A 35 -0.79 -1.65 0.67
CA ILE A 35 -2.13 -2.11 0.29
C ILE A 35 -2.98 -2.26 1.56
N PRO A 36 -4.12 -1.55 1.66
CA PRO A 36 -5.06 -1.77 2.76
C PRO A 36 -5.61 -3.19 2.64
N TRP A 37 -5.49 -3.98 3.70
CA TRP A 37 -6.05 -5.32 3.75
C TRP A 37 -7.33 -5.31 4.61
N ALA A 38 -8.35 -6.05 4.19
CA ALA A 38 -9.57 -6.26 4.94
C ALA A 38 -9.54 -7.64 5.61
N GLY A 39 -9.84 -7.72 6.91
CA GLY A 39 -9.84 -8.99 7.65
C GLY A 39 -9.82 -8.81 9.16
N LYS A 40 -9.57 -9.90 9.92
CA LYS A 40 -9.50 -9.88 11.40
C LYS A 40 -8.42 -8.94 11.96
N ARG A 41 -7.39 -8.61 11.16
CA ARG A 41 -6.32 -7.68 11.52
C ARG A 41 -6.32 -6.50 10.56
N LYS A 42 -7.17 -5.50 10.76
CA LYS A 42 -7.18 -4.28 9.92
C LYS A 42 -5.79 -3.64 9.90
N GLY A 43 -5.30 -3.28 8.71
CA GLY A 43 -3.95 -2.73 8.53
C GLY A 43 -3.54 -2.64 7.06
N PHE A 44 -2.25 -2.45 6.85
CA PHE A 44 -1.62 -2.29 5.54
C PHE A 44 -0.53 -3.34 5.37
N ALA A 45 -0.59 -4.06 4.25
CA ALA A 45 0.50 -4.90 3.80
C ALA A 45 1.46 -4.06 2.95
N ILE A 46 2.76 -4.17 3.22
CA ILE A 46 3.81 -3.48 2.47
C ILE A 46 4.41 -4.49 1.50
N ILE A 47 4.35 -4.16 0.21
CA ILE A 47 4.86 -4.97 -0.89
C ILE A 47 6.06 -4.27 -1.51
N HIS A 48 7.11 -5.03 -1.81
CA HIS A 48 8.27 -4.63 -2.59
C HIS A 48 8.52 -5.66 -3.69
N ASN A 49 8.57 -5.22 -4.96
CA ASN A 49 8.79 -6.09 -6.13
C ASN A 49 7.91 -7.36 -6.15
N GLY A 50 6.64 -7.21 -5.81
CA GLY A 50 5.67 -8.31 -5.81
C GLY A 50 5.69 -9.21 -4.56
N ARG A 51 6.58 -8.97 -3.59
CA ARG A 51 6.64 -9.73 -2.33
C ARG A 51 6.18 -8.90 -1.14
N GLN A 52 5.35 -9.48 -0.27
CA GLN A 52 5.04 -8.87 1.02
C GLN A 52 6.30 -8.89 1.91
N VAL A 53 6.76 -7.72 2.33
CA VAL A 53 7.95 -7.56 3.19
C VAL A 53 7.60 -7.22 4.62
N HIS A 54 6.46 -6.56 4.86
CA HIS A 54 6.06 -6.16 6.20
C HIS A 54 4.54 -5.89 6.29
N ASP A 55 4.00 -5.80 7.51
CA ASP A 55 2.63 -5.41 7.79
C ASP A 55 2.58 -4.39 8.94
N VAL A 56 1.67 -3.43 8.85
CA VAL A 56 1.50 -2.37 9.84
C VAL A 56 0.03 -2.05 10.03
N LYS A 57 -0.34 -1.37 11.13
CA LYS A 57 -1.75 -1.08 11.43
C LYS A 57 -2.26 0.21 10.81
N THR A 58 -1.36 1.16 10.51
CA THR A 58 -1.74 2.50 10.08
C THR A 58 -1.03 2.93 8.81
N TYR A 59 -1.69 3.75 8.00
CA TYR A 59 -1.14 4.31 6.77
C TYR A 59 0.16 5.08 7.00
N LYS A 60 0.22 5.89 8.06
CA LYS A 60 1.41 6.67 8.44
C LYS A 60 2.63 5.78 8.71
N GLN A 61 2.43 4.64 9.36
CA GLN A 61 3.50 3.66 9.58
C GLN A 61 3.97 3.04 8.26
N ALA A 62 3.05 2.72 7.36
CA ALA A 62 3.38 2.14 6.05
C ALA A 62 4.21 3.11 5.21
N LEU A 63 3.79 4.36 5.12
CA LEU A 63 4.53 5.42 4.44
C LEU A 63 5.91 5.65 5.05
N ALA A 64 6.01 5.68 6.39
CA ALA A 64 7.29 5.88 7.08
C ALA A 64 8.26 4.73 6.78
N TYR A 65 7.76 3.49 6.73
CA TYR A 65 8.55 2.32 6.36
C TYR A 65 9.05 2.41 4.92
N ILE A 66 8.17 2.64 3.95
CA ILE A 66 8.53 2.73 2.53
C ILE A 66 9.54 3.87 2.30
N LYS A 67 9.30 5.06 2.88
CA LYS A 67 10.23 6.21 2.76
C LYS A 67 11.58 5.97 3.41
N LYS A 68 11.65 5.11 4.43
CA LYS A 68 12.92 4.71 5.06
C LYS A 68 13.68 3.74 4.16
N GLN A 69 12.99 2.72 3.62
CA GLN A 69 13.59 1.70 2.77
C GLN A 69 14.00 2.24 1.40
N SER A 70 13.22 3.16 0.81
CA SER A 70 13.56 3.75 -0.50
C SER A 70 14.84 4.59 -0.49
N LYS A 71 15.30 5.03 0.70
CA LYS A 71 16.59 5.71 0.87
C LYS A 71 17.77 4.75 0.97
N ILE A 72 17.50 3.50 1.34
CA ILE A 72 18.52 2.46 1.45
C ILE A 72 18.73 1.92 0.03
N LYS A 73 19.90 2.21 -0.56
CA LYS A 73 20.30 1.57 -1.80
C LYS A 73 20.69 0.13 -1.49
N THR A 74 19.75 -0.80 -1.65
CA THR A 74 20.07 -2.22 -1.59
C THR A 74 20.89 -2.57 -2.83
N THR A 75 22.13 -3.01 -2.64
CA THR A 75 22.88 -3.71 -3.69
C THR A 75 22.24 -5.10 -3.83
N SER A 76 21.23 -5.22 -4.69
CA SER A 76 20.61 -6.51 -4.96
C SER A 76 21.68 -7.45 -5.54
N SER A 77 21.92 -8.56 -4.83
CA SER A 77 22.84 -9.60 -5.29
C SER A 77 22.13 -10.52 -6.29
N LEU A 78 22.88 -11.12 -7.21
CA LEU A 78 22.34 -12.03 -8.23
C LEU A 78 21.56 -13.21 -7.60
N GLU A 79 22.02 -13.68 -6.43
CA GLU A 79 21.40 -14.73 -5.62
C GLU A 79 19.98 -14.38 -5.15
N GLU A 80 19.65 -13.10 -5.03
CA GLU A 80 18.32 -12.64 -4.59
C GLU A 80 17.31 -12.60 -5.76
N PHE A 81 17.81 -12.71 -7.00
CA PHE A 81 17.02 -12.66 -8.23
C PHE A 81 16.71 -14.05 -8.81
N LEU A 82 17.64 -15.01 -8.66
CA LEU A 82 17.53 -16.40 -9.13
C LEU A 82 16.71 -17.27 -8.16
#